data_AF-A0A8T4J8K9-F1
#
_entry.id   AF-A0A8T4J8K9-F1
#
_cell.length_a   1.000
_cell.length_b   1.000
_cell.length_c   1.000
_cell.angle_alpha   90.00
_cell.angle_beta   90.00
_cell.angle_gamma   90.00
#
_symmetry.space_group_name_H-M   'P 1'
#
loop_
_entity.id
_entity.type
_entity.pdbx_description
1 polymer ?
#
loop_
_entity_poly.entity_id
_entity_poly.type
_entity_poly.pdbx_seq_one_letter_code
_entity_poly.pdbx_strand_id
1 'polypeptide(L)' 'AVQRELGVPVKLVGLGEGADDLAPFEPQAFVEALIDG' A
#
# COMPACT_ATOMS: atom_id res chain seq x y z
N ALA A 1 -7.37 8.68 -0.85
CA ALA A 1 -8.37 9.06 -1.87
C ALA A 1 -8.81 7.86 -2.70
N VAL A 2 -7.89 7.13 -3.34
CA VAL A 2 -8.17 6.00 -4.25
C VAL A 2 -9.15 4.95 -3.72
N GLN A 3 -8.93 4.40 -2.52
CA GLN A 3 -9.82 3.37 -1.95
C GLN A 3 -11.26 3.85 -1.78
N ARG A 4 -11.45 5.10 -1.34
CA ARG A 4 -12.76 5.71 -1.12
C ARG A 4 -13.50 5.93 -2.44
N GLU A 5 -12.77 6.28 -3.49
CA GLU A 5 -13.31 6.52 -4.82
C GLU A 5 -13.74 5.22 -5.50
N LEU A 6 -12.93 4.16 -5.37
CA LEU A 6 -13.19 2.88 -6.03
C LEU A 6 -14.11 1.95 -5.21
N GLY A 7 -14.30 2.21 -3.92
CA GLY A 7 -15.17 1.41 -3.05
C GLY A 7 -14.68 -0.02 -2.79
N VAL A 8 -13.44 -0.35 -3.19
CA VAL A 8 -12.82 -1.67 -3.04
C VAL A 8 -11.51 -1.59 -2.25
N PRO A 9 -11.14 -2.64 -1.49
CA PRO A 9 -9.91 -2.63 -0.72
C PRO A 9 -8.67 -2.71 -1.63
N VAL A 10 -7.62 -1.99 -1.26
CA VAL A 10 -6.28 -2.19 -1.82
C VAL A 10 -5.75 -3.54 -1.31
N LYS A 11 -5.21 -4.35 -2.21
CA LYS A 11 -4.70 -5.69 -1.88
C LYS A 11 -3.19 -5.77 -1.85
N LEU A 12 -2.55 -5.11 -2.81
CA LEU A 12 -1.10 -5.16 -2.99
C LEU A 12 -0.55 -3.75 -3.14
N VAL A 13 0.72 -3.58 -2.77
CA VAL A 13 1.51 -2.36 -2.96
C VAL A 13 2.84 -2.72 -3.62
N GLY A 14 3.30 -1.85 -4.52
CA GLY A 14 4.61 -1.96 -5.14
C GLY A 14 5.69 -1.35 -4.25
N LEU A 15 6.78 -2.09 -4.03
CA LEU A 15 7.93 -1.68 -3.21
C LEU A 15 9.16 -1.31 -4.07
N GLY A 16 9.08 -1.51 -5.38
CA GLY A 16 10.17 -1.35 -6.34
C GLY A 16 9.72 -1.72 -7.77
N GLU A 17 10.68 -1.84 -8.68
CA GLU A 17 10.44 -2.10 -10.12
C GLU A 17 10.62 -3.59 -10.51
N GLY A 18 11.16 -4.41 -9.61
CA GLY A 18 11.36 -5.84 -9.82
C GLY A 18 10.05 -6.60 -9.91
N ALA A 19 10.08 -7.74 -10.62
CA ALA A 19 8.89 -8.60 -10.79
C ALA A 19 8.32 -9.12 -9.45
N ASP A 20 9.16 -9.19 -8.42
CA ASP A 20 8.82 -9.71 -7.10
C ASP A 20 8.51 -8.60 -6.07
N ASP A 21 8.52 -7.32 -6.47
CA ASP A 21 8.37 -6.18 -5.56
C ASP A 21 6.90 -5.88 -5.21
N LEU A 22 6.06 -6.90 -5.18
CA LEU A 22 4.66 -6.80 -4.74
C LEU A 22 4.48 -7.44 -3.37
N ALA A 23 3.92 -6.67 -2.44
CA ALA A 23 3.59 -7.13 -1.10
C ALA A 23 2.12 -6.89 -0.76
N PRO A 24 1.54 -7.65 0.20
CA PRO A 24 0.26 -7.33 0.79
C PRO A 24 0.23 -5.89 1.33
N PHE A 25 -0.87 -5.19 1.06
CA PHE A 25 -1.05 -3.84 1.58
C PHE A 25 -1.53 -3.88 3.04
N GLU A 26 -0.70 -3.38 3.96
CA GLU A 26 -1.02 -3.23 5.39
C GLU A 26 -1.22 -1.74 5.75
N PRO A 27 -2.46 -1.28 5.96
CA PRO A 27 -2.75 0.15 6.13
C PRO A 27 -2.07 0.79 7.34
N GLN A 28 -1.97 0.07 8.46
CA GLN A 28 -1.37 0.58 9.70
C GLN A 28 0.14 0.81 9.49
N ALA A 29 0.84 -0.23 9.05
CA ALA A 29 2.27 -0.16 8.76
C ALA A 29 2.61 0.91 7.70
N PHE A 30 1.75 1.08 6.69
CA PHE A 30 1.93 2.13 5.67
C PHE A 30 1.82 3.54 6.26
N VAL A 31 0.85 3.78 7.14
CA VAL A 31 0.65 5.09 7.79
C VAL A 31 1.77 5.37 8.80
N GLU A 32 2.16 4.37 9.59
CA GLU A 32 3.29 4.46 10.52
C GLU A 32 4.57 4.87 9.77
N ALA A 33 4.92 4.16 8.68
CA ALA A 33 6.11 4.48 7.88
C ALA A 33 6.07 5.90 7.25
N LEU A 34 4.87 6.42 6.95
CA LEU A 34 4.72 7.75 6.38
C LEU A 34 4.89 8.87 7.42
N ILE A 35 4.59 8.58 8.69
CA ILE A 35 4.61 9.57 9.78
C ILE A 35 5.91 9.51 10.57
N ASP A 36 6.45 8.31 10.81
CA ASP A 36 7.66 8.09 11.60
C ASP A 36 8.96 8.14 10.76
N GLY A 37 8.81 8.24 9.43
CA GLY A 37 9.91 8.35 8.46
C GLY A 37 10.52 9.75 8.34
#